data_AF-A0AA42FM00-F1
#
_entry.id   AF-A0AA42FM00-F1
#
_cell.length_a   1.000
_cell.length_b   1.000
_cell.length_c   1.000
_cell.angle_alpha   90.00
_cell.angle_beta   90.00
_cell.angle_gamma   90.00
#
_symmetry.space_group_name_H-M   'P 1'
#
loop_
_entity.id
_entity.type
_entity.pdbx_description
1 polymer ?
#
loop_
_entity_poly.entity_id
_entity_poly.type
_entity_poly.pdbx_seq_one_letter_code
_entity_poly.pdbx_strand_id
1 'polypeptide(L)'
;MSEHFVGKYEAEIKFRLPNPESFLQKIKADQAEPFTENNSETDYFYDSENSPLAANNISMCVREMVPSGIKLWIVKGPGSSECKAINIDDCQHVQNMLVTLGYHCSLVTTKVRSIYFLNDVHITIDHLAGIGWFAEFAIMTDDSRLLKHLYNKLLSVAMTYGFTEAMIEKRSYKQMFLETQTQ
;
A
#
# COMPACT_ATOMS: atom_id res chain seq x y z
N MET A 1 -10.03 -12.89 -4.71
CA MET A 1 -9.28 -11.62 -4.84
C MET A 1 -10.10 -10.72 -5.75
N SER A 2 -10.30 -9.45 -5.40
CA SER A 2 -11.04 -8.50 -6.25
C SER A 2 -10.32 -8.31 -7.59
N GLU A 3 -11.05 -8.07 -8.68
CA GLU A 3 -10.46 -7.77 -10.00
C GLU A 3 -9.56 -6.52 -9.95
N HIS A 4 -9.80 -5.63 -8.99
CA HIS A 4 -8.98 -4.45 -8.70
C HIS A 4 -7.52 -4.73 -8.35
N PHE A 5 -7.21 -5.95 -7.88
CA PHE A 5 -5.86 -6.30 -7.43
C PHE A 5 -5.11 -7.24 -8.40
N VAL A 6 -5.57 -7.33 -9.65
CA VAL A 6 -4.94 -8.19 -10.66
C VAL A 6 -3.90 -7.40 -11.45
N GLY A 7 -2.65 -7.82 -11.36
CA GLY A 7 -1.56 -7.30 -12.18
C GLY A 7 -0.19 -7.48 -11.52
N LYS A 8 0.88 -7.40 -12.33
CA LYS A 8 2.27 -7.40 -11.86
C LYS A 8 2.85 -5.99 -11.62
N TYR A 9 2.14 -4.96 -12.10
CA TYR A 9 2.49 -3.57 -11.88
C TYR A 9 1.36 -2.81 -11.18
N GLU A 10 1.75 -1.80 -10.42
CA GLU A 10 0.88 -0.88 -9.71
C GLU A 10 1.28 0.55 -10.11
N ALA A 11 0.35 1.28 -10.72
CA ALA A 11 0.44 2.74 -10.76
C ALA A 11 -0.16 3.25 -9.45
N GLU A 12 0.63 3.92 -8.61
CA GLU A 12 0.20 4.44 -7.30
C GLU A 12 0.67 5.89 -7.15
N ILE A 13 -0.19 6.73 -6.57
CA ILE A 13 0.20 8.04 -6.05
C ILE A 13 -0.27 8.15 -4.62
N LYS A 14 0.65 8.52 -3.73
CA LYS A 14 0.38 8.75 -2.31
C LYS A 14 0.42 10.23 -1.98
N PHE A 15 -0.55 10.68 -1.21
CA PHE A 15 -0.68 12.06 -0.77
C PHE A 15 -0.78 12.16 0.75
N ARG A 16 -0.24 13.24 1.31
CA ARG A 16 -0.60 13.69 2.66
C ARG A 16 -2.07 14.10 2.68
N LEU A 17 -2.81 13.70 3.71
CA LEU A 17 -4.25 13.93 3.81
C LEU A 17 -4.58 14.70 5.10
N PRO A 18 -4.67 16.04 5.09
CA PRO A 18 -4.92 16.81 6.30
C PRO A 18 -6.35 16.70 6.83
N ASN A 19 -7.34 16.42 5.96
CA ASN A 19 -8.77 16.40 6.31
C ASN A 19 -9.43 15.08 5.85
N PRO A 20 -9.16 13.96 6.54
CA PRO A 20 -9.60 12.63 6.09
C PRO A 20 -11.13 12.49 6.07
N GLU A 21 -11.86 13.09 7.01
CA GLU A 21 -13.33 12.99 7.07
C GLU A 21 -13.99 13.68 5.88
N SER A 22 -13.51 14.86 5.50
CA SER A 22 -14.02 15.59 4.33
C SER A 22 -13.76 14.82 3.04
N PHE A 23 -12.57 14.23 2.91
CA PHE A 23 -12.26 13.40 1.75
C PHE A 23 -13.16 12.15 1.67
N LEU A 24 -13.35 11.46 2.81
CA LEU A 24 -14.23 10.30 2.90
C LEU A 24 -15.67 10.63 2.48
N GLN A 25 -16.21 11.77 2.93
CA GLN A 25 -17.55 12.21 2.54
C GLN A 25 -17.67 12.42 1.03
N LYS A 26 -16.65 13.00 0.39
CA LYS A 26 -16.65 13.24 -1.06
C LYS A 26 -16.64 11.94 -1.86
N ILE A 27 -15.74 11.01 -1.55
CA ILE A 27 -15.68 9.73 -2.30
C ILE A 27 -16.96 8.90 -2.09
N LYS A 28 -17.58 8.97 -0.90
CA LYS A 28 -18.88 8.32 -0.65
C LYS A 28 -20.02 8.97 -1.45
N ALA A 29 -20.02 10.31 -1.59
CA ALA A 29 -20.99 11.00 -2.43
C ALA A 29 -20.88 10.57 -3.91
N ASP A 30 -19.65 10.32 -4.36
CA ASP A 30 -19.34 9.81 -5.70
C ASP A 30 -19.50 8.28 -5.84
N GLN A 31 -20.21 7.64 -4.91
CA GLN A 31 -20.53 6.21 -4.93
C GLN A 31 -19.32 5.28 -4.86
N ALA A 32 -18.22 5.69 -4.22
CA ALA A 32 -17.12 4.78 -3.96
C ALA A 32 -17.57 3.61 -3.07
N GLU A 33 -17.36 2.38 -3.54
CA GLU A 33 -17.78 1.16 -2.87
C GLU A 33 -16.76 0.78 -1.79
N PRO A 34 -17.18 0.55 -0.53
CA PRO A 34 -16.25 0.12 0.51
C PRO A 34 -15.79 -1.32 0.26
N PHE A 35 -14.47 -1.53 0.26
CA PHE A 35 -13.87 -2.87 0.25
C PHE A 35 -13.51 -3.33 1.66
N THR A 36 -12.82 -2.47 2.42
CA THR A 36 -12.55 -2.66 3.85
C THR A 36 -12.58 -1.32 4.54
N GLU A 37 -13.23 -1.19 5.69
CA GLU A 37 -13.25 0.07 6.47
C GLU A 37 -12.54 -0.13 7.81
N ASN A 38 -11.74 0.86 8.21
CA ASN A 38 -11.08 0.98 9.51
C ASN A 38 -10.36 -0.29 9.98
N ASN A 39 -9.72 -1.01 9.06
CA ASN A 39 -8.96 -2.19 9.40
C ASN A 39 -7.64 -1.78 10.06
N SER A 40 -7.24 -2.49 11.11
CA SER A 40 -5.85 -2.49 11.54
C SER A 40 -5.05 -3.35 10.56
N GLU A 41 -4.10 -2.73 9.86
CA GLU A 41 -3.21 -3.39 8.91
C GLU A 41 -1.81 -3.44 9.52
N THR A 42 -1.32 -4.66 9.75
CA THR A 42 0.03 -4.93 10.25
C THR A 42 0.87 -5.53 9.13
N ASP A 43 2.01 -4.89 8.84
CA ASP A 43 3.01 -5.35 7.89
C ASP A 43 4.25 -5.85 8.64
N TYR A 44 4.62 -7.10 8.40
CA TYR A 44 5.87 -7.72 8.84
C TYR A 44 6.84 -7.71 7.66
N PHE A 45 7.81 -6.81 7.67
CA PHE A 45 8.82 -6.69 6.61
C PHE A 45 9.96 -7.68 6.82
N TYR A 46 10.36 -8.34 5.75
CA TYR A 46 11.42 -9.34 5.75
C TYR A 46 12.59 -8.90 4.87
N ASP A 47 13.79 -9.17 5.36
CA ASP A 47 15.04 -8.91 4.64
C ASP A 47 16.07 -9.99 4.96
N SER A 48 17.22 -9.99 4.28
CA SER A 48 18.33 -10.92 4.51
C SER A 48 19.60 -10.15 4.85
N GLU A 49 20.35 -10.61 5.86
CA GLU A 49 21.63 -9.98 6.24
C GLU A 49 22.70 -10.18 5.15
N ASN A 50 22.74 -11.37 4.54
CA ASN A 50 23.77 -11.76 3.58
C ASN A 50 23.50 -11.23 2.17
N SER A 51 22.23 -11.08 1.80
CA SER A 51 21.81 -10.58 0.49
C SER A 51 20.59 -9.68 0.63
N PRO A 52 20.77 -8.43 1.12
CA PRO A 52 19.65 -7.55 1.40
C PRO A 52 18.78 -7.30 0.16
N LEU A 53 17.47 -7.54 0.30
CA LEU A 53 16.46 -7.22 -0.70
C LEU A 53 16.43 -5.70 -0.95
N ALA A 54 16.59 -4.92 0.13
CA ALA A 54 16.63 -3.46 0.04
C ALA A 54 17.75 -2.95 -0.87
N ALA A 55 18.90 -3.63 -0.95
CA ALA A 55 20.00 -3.27 -1.85
C ALA A 55 19.63 -3.41 -3.34
N ASN A 56 18.57 -4.18 -3.63
CA ASN A 56 18.04 -4.40 -4.98
C ASN A 56 16.71 -3.66 -5.22
N ASN A 57 16.36 -2.69 -4.37
CA ASN A 57 15.06 -1.99 -4.39
C ASN A 57 13.85 -2.94 -4.26
N ILE A 58 14.03 -4.06 -3.57
CA ILE A 58 12.97 -5.02 -3.30
C ILE A 58 12.50 -4.86 -1.85
N SER A 59 11.19 -4.89 -1.66
CA SER A 59 10.57 -4.95 -0.33
C SER A 59 9.61 -6.13 -0.27
N MET A 60 9.79 -6.98 0.73
CA MET A 60 8.92 -8.12 0.98
C MET A 60 8.22 -7.94 2.32
N CYS A 61 6.90 -8.16 2.37
CA CYS A 61 6.18 -8.24 3.63
C CYS A 61 5.11 -9.32 3.64
N VAL A 62 4.82 -9.81 4.85
CA VAL A 62 3.60 -10.53 5.17
C VAL A 62 2.67 -9.54 5.85
N ARG A 63 1.43 -9.46 5.39
CA ARG A 63 0.43 -8.50 5.85
C ARG A 63 -0.77 -9.22 6.44
N GLU A 64 -1.30 -8.67 7.52
CA GLU A 64 -2.58 -9.08 8.10
C GLU A 64 -3.48 -7.85 8.32
N MET A 65 -4.77 -8.00 7.99
CA MET A 65 -5.79 -6.97 8.15
C MET A 65 -6.94 -7.48 9.03
N VAL A 66 -7.25 -6.73 10.08
CA VAL A 66 -8.32 -7.06 11.06
C VAL A 66 -9.34 -5.91 11.11
N PRO A 67 -10.66 -6.16 11.04
CA PRO A 67 -11.33 -7.46 11.17
C PRO A 67 -11.63 -8.18 9.83
N SER A 68 -11.22 -7.65 8.68
CA SER A 68 -11.54 -8.28 7.38
C SER A 68 -10.98 -9.69 7.22
N GLY A 69 -9.89 -10.02 7.93
CA GLY A 69 -9.22 -11.31 7.83
C GLY A 69 -8.37 -11.45 6.56
N ILE A 70 -8.20 -10.38 5.79
CA ILE A 70 -7.34 -10.38 4.60
C ILE A 70 -5.89 -10.55 5.04
N LYS A 71 -5.21 -11.50 4.40
CA LYS A 71 -3.80 -11.80 4.64
C LYS A 71 -3.08 -11.89 3.30
N LEU A 72 -1.94 -11.21 3.19
CA LEU A 72 -1.21 -11.12 1.94
C LEU A 72 0.27 -11.44 2.15
N TRP A 73 0.87 -12.09 1.16
CA TRP A 73 2.32 -12.05 0.96
C TRP A 73 2.61 -11.15 -0.23
N ILE A 74 3.41 -10.11 -0.02
CA ILE A 74 3.64 -9.02 -0.97
C ILE A 74 5.14 -8.90 -1.25
N VAL A 75 5.48 -8.75 -2.53
CA VAL A 75 6.82 -8.38 -3.00
C VAL A 75 6.70 -7.17 -3.94
N LYS A 76 7.24 -6.03 -3.51
CA LYS A 76 7.39 -4.81 -4.32
C LYS A 76 8.81 -4.72 -4.86
N GLY A 77 8.98 -4.18 -6.07
CA GLY A 77 10.26 -4.03 -6.75
C GLY A 77 10.61 -5.16 -7.74
N PRO A 78 11.80 -5.09 -8.38
CA PRO A 78 12.83 -4.05 -8.18
C PRO A 78 12.49 -2.71 -8.86
N GLY A 79 11.62 -2.71 -9.89
CA GLY A 79 11.08 -1.49 -10.47
C GLY A 79 10.11 -0.78 -9.53
N SER A 80 10.08 0.56 -9.55
CA SER A 80 9.25 1.38 -8.64
C SER A 80 7.74 1.10 -8.73
N SER A 81 7.28 0.55 -9.84
CA SER A 81 5.87 0.19 -10.08
C SER A 81 5.64 -1.32 -10.08
N GLU A 82 6.64 -2.14 -9.78
CA GLU A 82 6.45 -3.59 -9.67
C GLU A 82 5.88 -3.95 -8.29
N CYS A 83 4.77 -4.66 -8.29
CA CYS A 83 4.08 -5.07 -7.07
C CYS A 83 3.35 -6.37 -7.36
N LYS A 84 3.70 -7.43 -6.64
CA LYS A 84 3.01 -8.72 -6.71
C LYS A 84 2.51 -9.06 -5.30
N ALA A 85 1.25 -9.46 -5.21
CA ALA A 85 0.63 -9.88 -3.96
C ALA A 85 -0.18 -11.15 -4.19
N ILE A 86 -0.12 -12.07 -3.24
CA ILE A 86 -1.03 -13.22 -3.20
C ILE A 86 -1.77 -13.24 -1.88
N ASN A 87 -2.99 -13.77 -1.89
CA ASN A 87 -3.65 -14.17 -0.65
C ASN A 87 -2.91 -15.36 -0.05
N ILE A 88 -2.83 -15.37 1.28
CA ILE A 88 -2.30 -16.49 2.06
C ILE A 88 -3.31 -16.82 3.16
N ASP A 89 -3.38 -18.07 3.59
CA ASP A 89 -4.35 -18.48 4.62
C ASP A 89 -3.79 -18.26 6.04
N ASP A 90 -2.49 -18.45 6.20
CA ASP A 90 -1.78 -18.44 7.48
C ASP A 90 -0.51 -17.59 7.41
N CYS A 91 -0.56 -16.41 8.02
CA CYS A 91 0.59 -15.52 8.15
C CYS A 91 1.76 -16.20 8.86
N GLN A 92 1.51 -16.88 9.98
CA GLN A 92 2.59 -17.47 10.79
C GLN A 92 3.33 -18.56 10.01
N HIS A 93 2.60 -19.37 9.24
CA HIS A 93 3.21 -20.42 8.42
C HIS A 93 4.14 -19.81 7.35
N VAL A 94 3.67 -18.78 6.63
CA VAL A 94 4.48 -18.10 5.61
C VAL A 94 5.69 -17.42 6.25
N GLN A 95 5.53 -16.74 7.39
CA GLN A 95 6.64 -16.13 8.13
C GLN A 95 7.71 -17.17 8.51
N ASN A 96 7.30 -18.36 8.99
CA ASN A 96 8.23 -19.44 9.32
C ASN A 96 8.97 -19.99 8.09
N MET A 97 8.28 -20.07 6.94
CA MET A 97 8.91 -20.45 5.66
C MET A 97 9.96 -19.42 5.24
N LEU A 98 9.66 -18.12 5.35
CA LEU A 98 10.62 -17.05 5.04
C LEU A 98 11.85 -17.11 5.94
N VAL A 99 11.68 -17.40 7.23
CA VAL A 99 12.80 -17.65 8.17
C VAL A 99 13.65 -18.84 7.75
N THR A 100 13.02 -19.94 7.33
CA THR A 100 13.72 -21.13 6.83
C THR A 100 14.55 -20.82 5.59
N LEU A 101 14.09 -19.90 4.74
CA LEU A 101 14.79 -19.44 3.54
C LEU A 101 15.91 -18.42 3.83
N GLY A 102 16.14 -18.04 5.09
CA GLY A 102 17.20 -17.12 5.49
C GLY A 102 16.80 -15.63 5.51
N TYR A 103 15.49 -15.33 5.50
CA TYR A 103 14.99 -13.99 5.74
C TYR A 103 14.61 -13.81 7.21
N HIS A 104 14.80 -12.63 7.78
CA HIS A 104 14.35 -12.30 9.14
C HIS A 104 13.40 -11.10 9.10
N CYS A 105 12.52 -11.02 10.10
CA CYS A 105 11.63 -9.87 10.22
C CYS A 105 12.46 -8.66 10.68
N SER A 106 12.64 -7.69 9.78
CA SER A 106 13.48 -6.51 10.03
C SER A 106 12.69 -5.33 10.61
N LEU A 107 11.38 -5.31 10.40
CA LEU A 107 10.50 -4.22 10.84
C LEU A 107 9.05 -4.71 10.90
N VAL A 108 8.33 -4.33 11.95
CA VAL A 108 6.87 -4.47 12.03
C VAL A 108 6.25 -3.08 12.07
N THR A 109 5.23 -2.85 11.24
CA THR A 109 4.51 -1.57 11.21
C THR A 109 3.02 -1.80 11.26
N THR A 110 2.29 -0.89 11.91
CA THR A 110 0.84 -0.94 11.99
C THR A 110 0.24 0.40 11.55
N LYS A 111 -0.85 0.34 10.79
CA LYS A 111 -1.65 1.50 10.39
C LYS A 111 -3.13 1.17 10.47
N VAL A 112 -3.98 2.19 10.56
CA VAL A 112 -5.42 2.02 10.30
C VAL A 112 -5.65 2.33 8.82
N ARG A 113 -6.25 1.40 8.08
CA ARG A 113 -6.51 1.51 6.64
C ARG A 113 -7.97 1.26 6.31
N SER A 114 -8.51 2.12 5.46
CA SER A 114 -9.74 1.87 4.71
C SER A 114 -9.45 1.82 3.22
N ILE A 115 -10.15 0.98 2.47
CA ILE A 115 -10.01 0.79 1.03
C ILE A 115 -11.39 0.93 0.41
N TYR A 116 -11.47 1.75 -0.64
CA TYR A 116 -12.67 2.00 -1.43
C TYR A 116 -12.37 1.81 -2.90
N PHE A 117 -13.37 1.39 -3.68
CA PHE A 117 -13.29 1.31 -5.13
C PHE A 117 -14.14 2.40 -5.75
N LEU A 118 -13.53 3.22 -6.61
CA LEU A 118 -14.21 4.23 -7.40
C LEU A 118 -13.96 3.92 -8.88
N ASN A 119 -14.94 3.28 -9.51
CA ASN A 119 -14.80 2.69 -10.86
C ASN A 119 -13.66 1.67 -10.90
N ASP A 120 -12.54 1.95 -11.57
CA ASP A 120 -11.36 1.09 -11.63
C ASP A 120 -10.24 1.51 -10.68
N VAL A 121 -10.38 2.66 -10.01
CA VAL A 121 -9.39 3.17 -9.05
C VAL A 121 -9.66 2.59 -7.68
N HIS A 122 -8.64 2.02 -7.04
CA HIS A 122 -8.69 1.78 -5.60
C HIS A 122 -8.07 2.94 -4.83
N ILE A 123 -8.85 3.45 -3.87
CA ILE A 123 -8.50 4.57 -3.01
C ILE A 123 -8.28 4.01 -1.61
N THR A 124 -7.14 4.29 -1.02
CA THR A 124 -6.88 4.02 0.40
C THR A 124 -6.95 5.30 1.23
N ILE A 125 -7.39 5.16 2.48
CA ILE A 125 -7.27 6.21 3.51
C ILE A 125 -6.54 5.57 4.68
N ASP A 126 -5.35 6.09 4.97
CA ASP A 126 -4.44 5.52 5.94
C ASP A 126 -4.14 6.49 7.08
N HIS A 127 -4.06 5.95 8.29
CA HIS A 127 -3.56 6.65 9.46
C HIS A 127 -2.39 5.88 10.07
N LEU A 128 -1.23 6.55 10.13
CA LEU A 128 -0.04 6.05 10.79
C LEU A 128 0.13 6.83 12.10
N ALA A 129 0.10 6.11 13.22
CA ALA A 129 0.25 6.74 14.54
C ALA A 129 1.59 7.50 14.65
N GLY A 130 1.53 8.76 15.08
CA GLY A 130 2.69 9.64 15.20
C GLY A 130 3.21 10.23 13.87
N ILE A 131 2.69 9.81 12.71
CA ILE A 131 3.12 10.29 11.38
C ILE A 131 2.02 11.08 10.67
N GLY A 132 0.76 10.64 10.79
CA GLY A 132 -0.41 11.33 10.27
C GLY A 132 -1.20 10.54 9.22
N TRP A 133 -2.00 11.26 8.44
CA TRP A 133 -2.98 10.72 7.51
C TRP A 133 -2.53 10.82 6.06
N PHE A 134 -2.93 9.83 5.27
CA PHE A 134 -2.58 9.71 3.86
C PHE A 134 -3.74 9.17 3.04
N ALA A 135 -3.71 9.45 1.73
CA ALA A 135 -4.51 8.76 0.73
C ALA A 135 -3.60 8.19 -0.36
N GLU A 136 -3.87 6.96 -0.80
CA GLU A 136 -3.27 6.40 -2.00
C GLU A 136 -4.35 6.22 -3.07
N PHE A 137 -4.02 6.58 -4.30
CA PHE A 137 -4.82 6.29 -5.49
C PHE A 137 -4.03 5.32 -6.34
N ALA A 138 -4.61 4.18 -6.69
CA ALA A 138 -3.90 3.19 -7.47
C ALA A 138 -4.78 2.39 -8.44
N ILE A 139 -4.11 1.83 -9.45
CA ILE A 139 -4.63 0.88 -10.43
C ILE A 139 -3.56 -0.19 -10.67
N MET A 140 -3.95 -1.46 -10.63
CA MET A 140 -3.10 -2.59 -11.02
C MET A 140 -3.17 -2.86 -12.52
N THR A 141 -2.06 -3.29 -13.13
CA THR A 141 -2.02 -3.69 -14.54
C THR A 141 -0.90 -4.69 -14.82
N ASP A 142 -1.04 -5.50 -15.86
CA ASP A 142 0.04 -6.33 -16.40
C ASP A 142 0.84 -5.65 -17.53
N ASP A 143 0.38 -4.49 -18.02
CA ASP A 143 1.00 -3.78 -19.12
C ASP A 143 1.79 -2.55 -18.63
N SER A 144 3.11 -2.67 -18.55
CA SER A 144 4.00 -1.58 -18.14
C SER A 144 3.91 -0.34 -19.04
N ARG A 145 3.46 -0.49 -20.30
CA ARG A 145 3.31 0.62 -21.24
C ARG A 145 2.20 1.58 -20.81
N LEU A 146 1.24 1.11 -20.01
CA LEU A 146 0.13 1.92 -19.53
C LEU A 146 0.48 2.76 -18.30
N LEU A 147 1.59 2.46 -17.59
CA LEU A 147 1.89 3.06 -16.29
C LEU A 147 1.89 4.59 -16.28
N LYS A 148 2.47 5.22 -17.31
CA LYS A 148 2.47 6.69 -17.42
C LYS A 148 1.07 7.25 -17.63
N HIS A 149 0.26 6.58 -18.44
CA HIS A 149 -1.12 7.00 -18.68
C HIS A 149 -1.99 6.82 -17.43
N LEU A 150 -1.86 5.68 -16.75
CA LEU A 150 -2.55 5.40 -15.49
C LEU A 150 -2.15 6.40 -14.40
N TYR A 151 -0.86 6.72 -14.26
CA TYR A 151 -0.40 7.76 -13.34
C TYR A 151 -1.09 9.12 -13.60
N ASN A 152 -1.14 9.56 -14.86
CA ASN A 152 -1.80 10.82 -15.20
C ASN A 152 -3.32 10.78 -14.93
N LYS A 153 -3.96 9.62 -15.16
CA LYS A 153 -5.36 9.40 -14.80
C LYS A 153 -5.57 9.52 -13.29
N LEU A 154 -4.75 8.84 -12.48
CA LEU A 154 -4.81 8.89 -11.02
C LEU A 154 -4.62 10.30 -10.49
N LEU A 155 -3.64 11.04 -11.03
CA LEU A 155 -3.41 12.43 -10.66
C LEU A 155 -4.63 13.31 -10.99
N SER A 156 -5.23 13.11 -12.17
CA SER A 156 -6.43 13.86 -12.59
C SER A 156 -7.62 13.56 -11.68
N VAL A 157 -7.82 12.31 -11.27
CA VAL A 157 -8.85 11.91 -10.29
C VAL A 157 -8.56 12.52 -8.91
N ALA A 158 -7.33 12.46 -8.43
CA ALA A 158 -6.97 13.06 -7.14
C ALA A 158 -7.23 14.58 -7.14
N MET A 159 -6.95 15.27 -8.25
CA MET A 159 -7.20 16.71 -8.37
C MET A 159 -8.69 17.09 -8.24
N THR A 160 -9.64 16.22 -8.63
CA THR A 160 -11.08 16.51 -8.44
C THR A 160 -11.46 16.57 -6.96
N TYR A 161 -10.69 15.91 -6.09
CA TYR A 161 -10.89 15.93 -4.64
C TYR A 161 -10.11 17.03 -3.92
N GLY A 162 -9.32 17.83 -4.66
CA GLY A 162 -8.52 18.93 -4.14
C GLY A 162 -7.09 18.56 -3.74
N PHE A 163 -6.61 17.37 -4.14
CA PHE A 163 -5.19 17.04 -3.99
C PHE A 163 -4.35 17.83 -5.00
N THR A 164 -3.13 18.19 -4.59
CA THR A 164 -2.17 18.91 -5.42
C THR A 164 -0.83 18.18 -5.44
N GLU A 165 0.02 18.48 -6.42
CA GLU A 165 1.36 17.88 -6.49
C GLU A 165 2.21 18.19 -5.26
N ALA A 166 1.99 19.33 -4.59
CA ALA A 166 2.68 19.70 -3.35
C ALA A 166 2.36 18.77 -2.18
N MET A 167 1.25 18.01 -2.26
CA MET A 167 0.82 17.05 -1.24
C MET A 167 1.37 15.65 -1.50
N ILE A 168 2.04 15.41 -2.64
CA ILE A 168 2.57 14.08 -2.98
C ILE A 168 3.65 13.70 -1.97
N GLU A 169 3.49 12.52 -1.38
CA GLU A 169 4.46 11.91 -0.49
C GLU A 169 5.19 10.79 -1.23
N LYS A 170 6.49 11.01 -1.47
CA LYS A 170 7.34 10.10 -2.23
C LYS A 170 7.95 8.99 -1.37
N ARG A 171 8.00 9.17 -0.05
CA ARG A 171 8.50 8.13 0.85
C ARG A 171 7.47 7.01 0.99
N SER A 172 7.93 5.78 1.02
CA SER A 172 7.13 4.64 1.47
C SER A 172 6.86 4.73 2.98
N TYR A 173 5.81 4.07 3.44
CA TYR A 173 5.55 3.97 4.89
C TYR A 173 6.71 3.30 5.64
N LYS A 174 7.36 2.29 5.05
CA LYS A 174 8.57 1.67 5.62
C LYS A 174 9.65 2.73 5.90
N GLN A 175 9.94 3.61 4.93
CA GLN A 175 10.91 4.70 5.12
C GLN A 175 10.50 5.66 6.23
N MET A 176 9.23 6.08 6.26
CA MET A 176 8.75 6.99 7.30
C MET A 176 8.85 6.38 8.70
N PHE A 177 8.49 5.11 8.87
CA PHE A 177 8.63 4.43 10.17
C PHE A 177 10.09 4.31 10.61
N LEU A 178 11.01 3.96 9.68
CA LEU A 178 12.44 3.92 10.00
C LEU A 178 12.99 5.28 10.43
N GLU A 179 12.57 6.37 9.77
CA GLU A 179 12.93 7.74 10.15
C GLU A 179 12.47 8.09 11.58
N THR A 180 11.28 7.63 11.99
CA THR A 180 10.77 7.86 13.36
C THR A 180 11.49 7.06 14.45
N GLN A 181 12.15 5.96 14.11
CA GLN A 181 12.92 5.15 15.07
C GLN A 181 14.35 5.66 15.29
N THR A 182 14.81 6.55 14.41
CA THR A 182 16.14 7.18 14.48
C THR A 182 16.16 8.54 15.18
N GLN A 183 15.01 9.02 15.67
CA GLN A 183 14.88 10.25 16.47
C GLN A 183 14.74 9.90 17.95
#